data_AF-O23823-F1
#
_entry.id   AF-O23823-F1
#
_cell.length_a   1.000
_cell.length_b   1.000
_cell.length_c   1.000
_cell.angle_alpha   90.00
_cell.angle_beta   90.00
_cell.angle_gamma   90.00
#
_symmetry.space_group_name_H-M   'P 1'
#
loop_
_entity.id
_entity.type
_entity.pdbx_description
1 polymer ?
#
loop_
_entity_poly.entity_id
_entity_poly.type
_entity_poly.pdbx_seq_one_letter_code
_entity_poly.pdbx_strand_id
1 'polypeptide(L)'
;MASTQQAVSSASDADQQYAKFDERKRKRMESNRESARRSRMRKQQRLGELMGETTQLHKQNSICRERIDSVERNYRAMDAENNVLRAQIAELTERLNSLNSLTQFWADANGFPVELSEIPDALLEPWQLPCPIQPIDASSDMLLF
;
A
#
# COMPACT_ATOMS: atom_id res chain seq x y z
N MET A 1 -88.48 34.62 29.13
CA MET A 1 -87.86 34.21 27.85
C MET A 1 -86.41 33.89 28.11
N ALA A 2 -86.07 32.62 28.37
CA ALA A 2 -84.68 32.17 28.47
C ALA A 2 -84.50 31.09 27.40
N SER A 3 -83.92 31.51 26.28
CA SER A 3 -83.63 30.65 25.15
C SER A 3 -82.39 29.81 25.48
N THR A 4 -82.59 28.52 25.75
CA THR A 4 -81.50 27.56 25.88
C THR A 4 -81.05 27.17 24.49
N GLN A 5 -79.96 27.76 24.02
CA GLN A 5 -79.25 27.27 22.85
C GLN A 5 -77.78 27.08 23.19
N GLN A 6 -77.20 26.06 22.55
CA GLN A 6 -75.78 25.69 22.49
C GLN A 6 -75.27 24.69 23.55
N ALA A 7 -75.64 23.42 23.37
CA ALA A 7 -74.80 22.28 23.79
C ALA A 7 -74.36 21.40 22.61
N VAL A 8 -74.80 21.70 21.38
CA VAL A 8 -74.53 20.87 20.18
C VAL A 8 -73.21 21.20 19.47
N SER A 9 -72.60 22.36 19.74
CA SER A 9 -71.31 22.75 19.13
C SER A 9 -70.10 22.11 19.80
N SER A 10 -70.15 21.84 21.11
CA SER A 10 -68.97 21.37 21.86
C SER A 10 -68.66 19.87 21.67
N ALA A 11 -69.68 19.03 21.45
CA ALA A 11 -69.48 17.60 21.18
C ALA A 11 -68.86 17.37 19.78
N SER A 12 -69.25 18.16 18.78
CA SER A 12 -68.70 18.09 17.42
C SER A 12 -67.21 18.46 17.35
N ASP A 13 -66.75 19.40 18.18
CA ASP A 13 -65.34 19.81 18.22
C ASP A 13 -64.44 18.73 18.84
N ALA A 14 -64.93 18.00 19.84
CA ALA A 14 -64.21 16.89 20.46
C ALA A 14 -64.00 15.74 19.47
N ASP A 15 -65.04 15.32 18.75
CA ASP A 15 -64.94 14.26 17.73
C ASP A 15 -64.00 14.64 16.58
N GLN A 16 -63.99 15.92 16.18
CA GLN A 16 -63.04 16.43 15.18
C GLN A 16 -61.58 16.41 15.67
N GLN A 17 -61.34 16.64 16.96
CA GLN A 17 -60.00 16.53 17.56
C GLN A 17 -59.51 15.08 17.59
N TYR A 18 -60.38 14.12 17.93
CA TYR A 18 -60.06 12.69 17.91
C TYR A 18 -59.74 12.20 16.48
N ALA A 19 -60.57 12.55 15.50
CA ALA A 19 -60.31 12.19 14.10
C ALA A 19 -58.98 12.77 13.58
N LYS A 20 -58.63 14.01 13.96
CA LYS A 20 -57.32 14.63 13.65
C LYS A 20 -56.15 13.89 14.32
N PHE A 21 -56.32 13.40 15.54
CA PHE A 21 -55.31 12.63 16.26
C PHE A 21 -55.06 11.27 15.59
N ASP A 22 -56.13 10.55 15.23
CA ASP A 22 -56.03 9.27 14.55
C ASP A 22 -55.37 9.39 13.18
N GLU A 23 -55.70 10.44 12.42
CA GLU A 23 -55.06 10.73 11.13
C GLU A 23 -53.56 11.06 11.29
N ARG A 24 -53.20 11.83 12.34
CA ARG A 24 -51.78 12.07 12.67
C ARG A 24 -51.06 10.78 13.04
N LYS A 25 -51.70 9.90 13.82
CA LYS A 25 -51.13 8.59 14.20
C LYS A 25 -50.92 7.72 12.97
N ARG A 26 -51.91 7.63 12.08
CA ARG A 26 -51.81 6.89 10.81
C ARG A 26 -50.63 7.39 9.97
N LYS A 27 -50.53 8.72 9.75
CA LYS A 27 -49.41 9.34 9.03
C LYS A 27 -48.05 9.07 9.67
N ARG A 28 -47.96 9.07 11.00
CA ARG A 28 -46.71 8.73 11.72
C ARG A 28 -46.32 7.27 11.51
N MET A 29 -47.28 6.34 11.52
CA MET A 29 -47.02 4.92 11.27
C MET A 29 -46.52 4.69 9.84
N GLU A 30 -47.13 5.35 8.85
CA GLU A 30 -46.70 5.28 7.46
C GLU A 30 -45.30 5.88 7.25
N SER A 31 -45.05 7.06 7.82
CA SER A 31 -43.74 7.72 7.75
C SER A 31 -42.64 6.91 8.45
N ASN A 32 -42.93 6.33 9.62
CA ASN A 32 -41.98 5.48 10.35
C ASN A 32 -41.70 4.18 9.59
N ARG A 33 -42.74 3.57 9.01
CA ARG A 33 -42.59 2.38 8.17
C ARG A 33 -41.68 2.66 6.98
N GLU A 34 -41.90 3.77 6.29
CA GLU A 34 -41.09 4.16 5.15
C GLU A 34 -39.65 4.54 5.56
N SER A 35 -39.46 5.25 6.68
CA SER A 35 -38.12 5.59 7.18
C SER A 35 -37.34 4.37 7.65
N ALA A 36 -37.99 3.40 8.30
CA ALA A 36 -37.40 2.11 8.66
C ALA A 36 -37.00 1.32 7.40
N ARG A 37 -37.84 1.29 6.37
CA ARG A 37 -37.53 0.66 5.07
C ARG A 37 -36.30 1.31 4.43
N ARG A 38 -36.27 2.64 4.31
CA ARG A 38 -35.12 3.39 3.76
C ARG A 38 -33.85 3.19 4.57
N SER A 39 -33.96 3.11 5.89
CA SER A 39 -32.81 2.82 6.77
C SER A 39 -32.24 1.43 6.49
N ARG A 40 -33.10 0.41 6.37
CA ARG A 40 -32.68 -0.96 6.01
C ARG A 40 -32.03 -1.00 4.62
N MET A 41 -32.64 -0.36 3.62
CA MET A 41 -32.09 -0.29 2.27
C MET A 41 -30.70 0.37 2.23
N ARG A 42 -30.52 1.52 2.91
CA ARG A 42 -29.22 2.20 2.99
C ARG A 42 -28.15 1.33 3.66
N LYS A 43 -28.50 0.62 4.75
CA LYS A 43 -27.58 -0.32 5.39
C LYS A 43 -27.19 -1.47 4.47
N GLN A 44 -28.16 -2.04 3.74
CA GLN A 44 -27.90 -3.12 2.78
C GLN A 44 -26.99 -2.66 1.63
N GLN A 45 -27.23 -1.46 1.09
CA GLN A 45 -26.37 -0.86 0.08
C GLN A 45 -24.94 -0.67 0.61
N ARG A 46 -24.79 -0.09 1.81
CA ARG A 46 -23.47 0.12 2.42
C ARG A 46 -22.72 -1.19 2.65
N LEU A 47 -23.41 -2.25 3.06
CA LEU A 47 -22.81 -3.58 3.18
C LEU A 47 -22.33 -4.10 1.82
N GLY A 48 -23.13 -3.93 0.76
CA GLY A 48 -22.73 -4.31 -0.59
C GLY A 48 -21.51 -3.54 -1.09
N GLU A 49 -21.45 -2.23 -0.85
CA GLU A 49 -20.29 -1.38 -1.16
C GLU A 49 -19.02 -1.87 -0.44
N LEU A 50 -19.11 -2.11 0.87
CA LEU A 50 -17.97 -2.58 1.67
C LEU A 50 -17.49 -3.97 1.26
N MET A 51 -18.41 -4.88 0.89
CA MET A 51 -18.06 -6.18 0.34
C MET A 51 -17.33 -6.02 -1.00
N GLY A 52 -17.82 -5.15 -1.88
CA GLY A 52 -17.16 -4.83 -3.15
C GLY A 52 -15.74 -4.30 -2.94
N GLU A 53 -15.59 -3.31 -2.05
CA GLU A 53 -14.28 -2.75 -1.68
C GLU A 53 -13.33 -3.81 -1.13
N THR A 54 -13.82 -4.67 -0.22
CA THR A 54 -13.03 -5.78 0.34
C THR A 54 -12.55 -6.73 -0.76
N THR A 55 -13.42 -7.13 -1.69
CA THR A 55 -13.04 -8.02 -2.80
C THR A 55 -12.02 -7.37 -3.73
N GLN A 56 -12.17 -6.08 -4.01
CA GLN A 56 -11.23 -5.33 -4.85
C GLN A 56 -9.86 -5.20 -4.18
N LEU A 57 -9.81 -4.89 -2.88
CA LEU A 57 -8.57 -4.82 -2.13
C LEU A 57 -7.86 -6.18 -2.06
N HIS A 58 -8.59 -7.28 -1.88
CA HIS A 58 -8.02 -8.62 -1.92
C HIS A 58 -7.39 -8.92 -3.29
N LYS A 59 -8.09 -8.58 -4.38
CA LYS A 59 -7.56 -8.73 -5.75
C LYS A 59 -6.30 -7.91 -5.96
N GLN A 60 -6.30 -6.63 -5.54
CA GLN A 60 -5.13 -5.77 -5.64
C GLN A 60 -3.96 -6.29 -4.81
N ASN A 61 -4.21 -6.80 -3.60
CA ASN A 61 -3.18 -7.39 -2.75
C ASN A 61 -2.55 -8.63 -3.40
N SER A 62 -3.36 -9.51 -4.01
CA SER A 62 -2.86 -10.68 -4.77
C SER A 62 -1.95 -10.26 -5.91
N ILE A 63 -2.37 -9.28 -6.72
CA ILE A 63 -1.57 -8.77 -7.84
C ILE A 63 -0.25 -8.18 -7.33
N CYS A 64 -0.28 -7.39 -6.25
CA CYS A 64 0.95 -6.83 -5.67
C CYS A 64 1.89 -7.94 -5.18
N ARG A 65 1.36 -8.98 -4.54
CA ARG A 65 2.16 -10.12 -4.06
C ARG A 65 2.81 -10.86 -5.21
N GLU A 66 2.07 -11.18 -6.27
CA GLU A 66 2.60 -11.83 -7.47
C GLU A 66 3.72 -11.00 -8.14
N ARG A 67 3.57 -9.67 -8.16
CA ARG A 67 4.61 -8.76 -8.68
C ARG A 67 5.86 -8.78 -7.81
N ILE A 68 5.71 -8.74 -6.49
CA ILE A 68 6.83 -8.83 -5.55
C ILE A 68 7.57 -10.17 -5.76
N ASP A 69 6.84 -11.28 -5.79
CA ASP A 69 7.42 -12.62 -5.99
C ASP A 69 8.14 -12.73 -7.35
N SER A 70 7.65 -12.05 -8.39
CA SER A 70 8.33 -11.99 -9.68
C SER A 70 9.62 -11.18 -9.62
N VAL A 71 9.60 -10.01 -8.98
CA VAL A 71 10.80 -9.16 -8.84
C VAL A 71 11.84 -9.85 -7.98
N GLU A 72 11.44 -10.50 -6.89
CA GLU A 72 12.34 -11.24 -6.01
C GLU A 72 13.04 -12.39 -6.73
N ARG A 73 12.30 -13.16 -7.55
CA ARG A 73 12.91 -14.23 -8.38
C ARG A 73 13.94 -13.68 -9.36
N ASN A 74 13.62 -12.59 -10.04
CA ASN A 74 14.55 -11.95 -10.98
C ASN A 74 15.79 -11.40 -10.25
N TYR A 75 15.59 -10.76 -9.10
CA TYR A 75 16.68 -10.26 -8.28
C TYR A 75 17.63 -11.39 -7.84
N ARG A 76 17.08 -12.51 -7.34
CA ARG A 76 17.90 -13.67 -6.94
C ARG A 76 18.69 -14.25 -8.11
N ALA A 77 18.12 -14.29 -9.32
CA ALA A 77 18.82 -14.74 -10.50
C ALA A 77 19.99 -13.80 -10.85
N MET A 78 19.74 -12.49 -10.88
CA MET A 78 20.78 -11.47 -11.13
C MET A 78 21.86 -11.47 -10.05
N ASP A 79 21.52 -11.69 -8.78
CA ASP A 79 22.48 -11.77 -7.69
C ASP A 79 23.38 -13.01 -7.83
N ALA A 80 22.80 -14.16 -8.22
CA ALA A 80 23.58 -15.35 -8.52
C ALA A 80 24.56 -15.13 -9.68
N GLU A 81 24.11 -14.49 -10.78
CA GLU A 81 24.98 -14.13 -11.90
C GLU A 81 26.10 -13.16 -11.48
N ASN A 82 25.78 -12.15 -10.68
CA ASN A 82 26.78 -11.23 -10.12
C ASN A 82 27.82 -11.96 -9.25
N ASN A 83 27.40 -12.92 -8.44
CA ASN A 83 28.33 -13.70 -7.62
C ASN A 83 29.26 -14.57 -8.47
N VAL A 84 28.76 -15.14 -9.58
CA VAL A 84 29.61 -15.86 -10.55
C VAL A 84 30.64 -14.91 -11.18
N LEU A 85 30.21 -13.73 -11.64
CA LEU A 85 31.11 -12.74 -12.22
C LEU A 85 32.19 -12.28 -11.24
N ARG A 86 31.83 -12.06 -9.97
CA ARG A 86 32.78 -11.72 -8.90
C ARG A 86 33.82 -12.82 -8.68
N ALA A 87 33.39 -14.09 -8.66
CA ALA A 87 34.31 -15.21 -8.52
C ALA A 87 35.28 -15.29 -9.72
N GLN A 88 34.79 -15.05 -10.93
CA GLN A 88 35.63 -15.02 -12.14
C GLN A 88 36.64 -13.85 -12.11
N ILE A 89 36.23 -12.67 -11.68
CA ILE A 89 37.13 -11.52 -11.52
C ILE A 89 38.22 -11.84 -10.49
N ALA A 90 37.86 -12.42 -9.34
CA ALA A 90 38.83 -12.81 -8.32
C ALA A 90 39.84 -13.82 -8.85
N GLU A 91 39.38 -14.86 -9.56
CA GLU A 91 40.23 -15.88 -10.17
C GLU A 91 41.19 -15.28 -11.21
N LEU A 92 40.69 -14.44 -12.12
CA LEU A 92 41.52 -13.80 -13.14
C LEU A 92 42.54 -12.83 -12.52
N THR A 93 42.15 -12.12 -11.46
CA THR A 93 43.03 -11.23 -10.70
C THR A 93 44.17 -12.01 -10.05
N GLU A 94 43.87 -13.15 -9.42
CA GLU A 94 44.88 -14.00 -8.81
C GLU A 94 45.85 -14.56 -9.87
N ARG A 95 45.33 -15.03 -11.01
CA ARG A 95 46.14 -15.51 -12.13
C ARG A 95 47.06 -14.41 -12.69
N LEU A 96 46.54 -13.20 -12.85
CA LEU A 96 47.34 -12.05 -13.30
C LEU A 96 48.44 -11.73 -12.29
N ASN A 97 48.12 -11.69 -11.00
CA ASN A 97 49.10 -11.42 -9.94
C ASN A 97 50.21 -12.49 -9.89
N SER A 98 49.86 -13.76 -10.12
CA SER A 98 50.84 -14.84 -10.26
C SER A 98 51.79 -14.62 -11.45
N LEU A 99 51.26 -14.30 -12.63
CA LEU A 99 52.06 -13.99 -13.81
C LEU A 99 52.93 -12.75 -13.63
N ASN A 100 52.38 -11.72 -13.00
CA ASN A 100 53.08 -10.50 -12.65
C ASN A 100 54.26 -10.79 -11.72
N SER A 101 54.05 -11.63 -10.69
CA SER A 101 55.10 -12.05 -9.77
C SER A 101 56.23 -12.82 -10.47
N LEU A 102 55.89 -13.72 -11.40
CA LEU A 102 56.88 -14.45 -12.20
C LEU A 102 57.68 -13.52 -13.13
N THR A 103 56.99 -12.54 -13.71
CA THR A 103 57.62 -11.53 -14.57
C THR A 103 58.59 -10.68 -13.77
N GLN A 104 58.17 -10.22 -12.59
CA GLN A 104 59.04 -9.47 -11.68
C GLN A 104 60.26 -10.30 -11.27
N PHE A 105 60.07 -11.56 -10.88
CA PHE A 105 61.17 -12.46 -10.53
C PHE A 105 62.17 -12.64 -11.68
N TRP A 106 61.69 -12.81 -12.91
CA TRP A 106 62.56 -12.92 -14.09
C TRP A 106 63.29 -11.60 -14.38
N ALA A 107 62.60 -10.47 -14.25
CA ALA A 107 63.15 -9.14 -14.46
C ALA A 107 64.29 -8.84 -13.46
N ASP A 108 64.05 -9.13 -12.17
CA ASP A 108 65.04 -8.99 -11.09
C ASP A 108 66.27 -9.88 -11.32
N ALA A 109 66.08 -11.13 -11.78
CA ALA A 109 67.16 -12.06 -12.07
C ALA A 109 68.04 -11.61 -13.26
N ASN A 110 67.48 -10.86 -14.20
CA ASN A 110 68.17 -10.39 -15.41
C ASN A 110 68.56 -8.90 -15.35
N GLY A 111 68.25 -8.20 -14.26
CA GLY A 111 68.57 -6.78 -14.06
C GLY A 111 67.73 -5.82 -14.92
N PHE A 112 66.54 -6.24 -15.38
CA PHE A 112 65.63 -5.38 -16.12
C PHE A 112 64.55 -4.81 -15.18
N PRO A 113 64.28 -3.49 -15.19
CA PRO A 113 63.13 -2.93 -14.48
C PRO A 113 61.83 -3.24 -15.24
N VAL A 114 60.80 -3.69 -14.53
CA VAL A 114 59.45 -3.93 -15.06
C VAL A 114 58.43 -3.16 -14.22
N GLU A 115 57.49 -2.48 -14.89
CA GLU A 115 56.35 -1.79 -14.27
C GLU A 115 55.06 -2.51 -14.70
N LEU A 116 54.30 -3.04 -13.73
CA LEU A 116 53.11 -3.84 -13.98
C LEU A 116 51.87 -3.04 -13.58
N SER A 117 50.86 -3.01 -14.46
CA SER A 117 49.59 -2.35 -14.15
C SER A 117 48.78 -3.17 -13.14
N GLU A 118 48.36 -2.51 -12.06
CA GLU A 118 47.44 -3.07 -11.07
C GLU A 118 46.00 -3.03 -11.59
N ILE A 119 45.20 -4.03 -11.22
CA ILE A 119 43.76 -4.03 -11.50
C ILE A 119 43.11 -3.01 -10.55
N PRO A 120 42.32 -2.04 -11.05
CA PRO A 120 41.67 -1.05 -10.20
C PRO A 120 40.75 -1.69 -9.15
N ASP A 121 40.91 -1.29 -7.87
CA ASP A 121 40.08 -1.76 -6.73
C ASP A 121 38.57 -1.57 -6.96
N ALA A 122 38.18 -0.57 -7.76
CA ALA A 122 36.78 -0.33 -8.12
C ALA A 122 36.12 -1.52 -8.88
N LEU A 123 36.90 -2.38 -9.53
CA LEU A 123 36.42 -3.60 -10.16
C LEU A 123 36.24 -4.76 -9.16
N LEU A 124 36.94 -4.70 -8.03
CA LEU A 124 36.85 -5.67 -6.94
C LEU A 124 35.73 -5.29 -5.96
N GLU A 125 35.47 -3.99 -5.79
CA GLU A 125 34.46 -3.47 -4.87
C GLU A 125 33.53 -2.40 -5.46
N PRO A 126 32.74 -2.75 -6.49
CA PRO A 126 31.93 -1.78 -7.25
C PRO A 126 30.81 -1.07 -6.45
N TRP A 127 30.52 -1.52 -5.22
CA TRP A 127 29.45 -0.97 -4.37
C TRP A 127 29.95 -0.26 -3.11
N GLN A 128 31.27 -0.12 -2.93
CA GLN A 128 31.77 0.86 -1.97
C GLN A 128 31.55 2.25 -2.56
N LEU A 129 30.34 2.79 -2.35
CA LEU A 129 30.04 4.18 -2.67
C LEU A 129 31.04 5.06 -1.90
N PRO A 130 31.74 6.01 -2.54
CA PRO A 130 32.67 6.92 -1.85
C PRO A 130 32.01 7.84 -0.81
N CYS A 131 30.72 7.68 -0.54
CA CYS A 131 29.90 8.54 0.28
C CYS A 131 29.17 7.69 1.34
N PRO A 132 29.11 8.13 2.61
CA PRO A 132 28.28 7.47 3.60
C PRO A 132 26.82 7.52 3.16
N ILE A 133 26.14 6.36 3.22
CA ILE A 133 24.69 6.25 3.00
C ILE A 133 24.03 7.12 4.06
N GLN A 134 23.53 8.30 3.66
CA GLN A 134 22.73 9.11 4.55
C GLN A 134 21.41 8.36 4.80
N PRO A 135 20.99 8.16 6.06
CA PRO A 135 19.71 7.56 6.34
C PRO A 135 18.62 8.40 5.66
N ILE A 136 17.69 7.72 4.97
CA ILE A 136 16.51 8.35 4.42
C ILE A 136 15.66 8.76 5.62
N ASP A 137 15.78 10.01 6.05
CA ASP A 137 14.87 10.57 7.05
C ASP A 137 13.47 10.57 6.43
N ALA A 138 12.59 9.73 6.96
CA ALA A 138 11.18 9.80 6.65
C ALA A 138 10.68 11.16 7.15
N SER A 139 10.52 12.11 6.23
CA SER A 139 9.93 13.42 6.54
C SER A 139 8.59 13.21 7.25
N SER A 140 8.55 13.63 8.51
CA SER A 140 7.41 13.46 9.42
C SER A 140 6.22 14.37 9.06
N ASP A 141 6.31 15.15 7.98
CA ASP A 141 5.36 16.24 7.68
C ASP A 141 4.14 15.81 6.83
N MET A 142 3.94 14.51 6.60
CA MET A 142 2.80 13.99 5.81
C MET A 142 1.53 13.73 6.64
N LEU A 143 1.50 14.06 7.94
CA LEU A 143 0.34 13.84 8.83
C LEU A 143 -0.20 15.15 9.44
N LEU A 144 -0.44 16.16 8.60
CA LEU A 144 -1.34 17.25 8.93
C LEU A 144 -2.62 17.11 8.11
N PHE A 145 -3.56 16.34 8.65
CA PHE A 145 -4.98 16.35 8.29
C PHE A 145 -5.80 16.87 9.46
#